data_AF-A0AA87ZI87-F1
#
_entry.id   AF-A0AA87ZI87-F1
#
_cell.length_a   1.000
_cell.length_b   1.000
_cell.length_c   1.000
_cell.angle_alpha   90.00
_cell.angle_beta   90.00
_cell.angle_gamma   90.00
#
_symmetry.space_group_name_H-M   'P 1'
#
loop_
_entity.id
_entity.type
_entity.pdbx_description
1 polymer ?
#
loop_
_entity_poly.entity_id
_entity_poly.type
_entity_poly.pdbx_seq_one_letter_code
_entity_poly.pdbx_strand_id
1 'polypeptide(L)'
;MNCKFLVDVFGVGVRLWRGEPGKVVPRDDVEKCLLEATVGEKAAELKKNALKWKKAAEAAVAEGGSSDRNIEEFVEEVRRRSRVTRPGF
;
A
#
# COMPACT_ATOMS: atom_id res chain seq x y z
N MET A 1 8.12 -4.12 -8.32
CA MET A 1 6.68 -4.48 -8.32
C MET A 1 5.79 -3.37 -7.77
N ASN A 2 6.19 -2.67 -6.70
CA ASN A 2 5.37 -1.68 -5.99
C ASN A 2 4.76 -0.60 -6.89
N CYS A 3 5.52 -0.05 -7.85
CA CYS A 3 5.01 0.96 -8.78
C CYS A 3 3.80 0.47 -9.62
N LYS A 4 3.81 -0.81 -10.06
CA LYS A 4 2.68 -1.38 -10.80
C LYS A 4 1.41 -1.44 -9.94
N PHE A 5 1.53 -1.78 -8.66
CA PHE A 5 0.39 -1.80 -7.75
C PHE A 5 -0.13 -0.40 -7.42
N LEU A 6 0.77 0.57 -7.17
CA LEU A 6 0.37 1.96 -6.88
C LEU A 6 -0.45 2.57 -8.01
N VAL A 7 -0.12 2.26 -9.26
CA VAL A 7 -0.82 2.76 -10.44
C VAL A 7 -2.04 1.90 -10.77
N ASP A 8 -1.86 0.59 -10.94
CA ASP A 8 -2.86 -0.29 -11.57
C ASP A 8 -3.88 -0.84 -10.56
N VAL A 9 -3.52 -0.98 -9.27
CA VAL A 9 -4.39 -1.58 -8.24
C VAL A 9 -4.93 -0.53 -7.28
N PHE A 10 -4.04 0.28 -6.72
CA PHE A 10 -4.42 1.30 -5.76
C PHE A 10 -4.95 2.56 -6.44
N GLY A 11 -4.51 2.84 -7.67
CA GLY A 11 -4.92 4.04 -8.42
C GLY A 11 -4.50 5.33 -7.72
N VAL A 12 -3.33 5.33 -7.06
CA VAL A 12 -2.80 6.46 -6.29
C VAL A 12 -1.52 7.03 -6.88
N GLY A 13 -1.03 6.46 -7.99
CA GLY A 13 0.21 6.88 -8.65
C GLY A 13 0.03 7.15 -10.13
N VAL A 14 0.89 8.00 -10.67
CA VAL A 14 1.10 8.20 -12.10
C VAL A 14 2.39 7.48 -12.51
N ARG A 15 2.36 6.85 -13.68
CA ARG A 15 3.55 6.18 -14.21
C ARG A 15 4.32 7.13 -15.13
N LEU A 16 5.53 7.50 -14.71
CA LEU A 16 6.42 8.36 -15.48
C LEU A 16 6.94 7.69 -16.76
N TRP A 17 7.35 6.43 -16.69
CA TRP A 17 7.96 5.73 -17.82
C TRP A 17 7.64 4.23 -17.82
N ARG A 18 7.58 3.64 -19.02
CA ARG A 18 7.25 2.22 -19.24
C ARG A 18 8.26 1.49 -20.16
N GLY A 19 9.31 2.17 -20.63
CA GLY A 19 10.27 1.67 -21.63
C GLY A 19 11.55 1.07 -21.03
N GLU A 20 12.58 0.94 -21.86
CA GLU A 20 13.81 0.21 -21.55
C GLU A 20 14.58 0.76 -20.34
N PRO A 21 15.14 -0.14 -19.51
CA PRO A 21 15.99 0.25 -18.39
C PRO A 21 17.24 0.99 -18.88
N GLY A 22 17.63 2.05 -18.17
CA GLY A 22 18.85 2.82 -18.46
C GLY A 22 18.62 4.08 -19.32
N LYS A 23 17.41 4.31 -19.84
CA LYS A 23 17.10 5.56 -20.54
C LYS A 23 16.80 6.70 -19.55
N VAL A 24 17.47 7.83 -19.72
CA VAL A 24 17.19 9.06 -18.98
C VAL A 24 15.87 9.64 -19.46
N VAL A 25 14.97 9.95 -18.52
CA VAL A 25 13.68 10.59 -18.81
C VAL A 25 13.90 12.10 -18.98
N PRO A 26 13.44 12.71 -20.09
CA PRO A 26 13.51 14.16 -20.28
C PRO A 26 12.80 14.95 -19.19
N ARG A 27 13.26 16.18 -18.92
CA ARG A 27 12.63 17.07 -17.94
C ARG A 27 11.17 17.34 -18.27
N ASP A 28 10.83 17.53 -19.53
CA ASP A 28 9.47 17.87 -19.97
C ASP A 28 8.47 16.74 -19.66
N ASP A 29 8.90 15.48 -19.79
CA ASP A 29 8.08 14.31 -19.44
C ASP A 29 7.84 14.23 -17.92
N VAL A 30 8.86 14.59 -17.13
CA VAL A 30 8.74 14.69 -15.67
C VAL A 30 7.76 15.79 -15.29
N GLU A 31 7.87 16.97 -15.91
CA GLU A 31 6.98 18.10 -15.65
C GLU A 31 5.52 17.77 -16.00
N LYS A 32 5.28 17.15 -17.16
CA LYS A 32 3.94 16.70 -17.56
C LYS A 32 3.35 15.69 -16.59
N CYS A 33 4.14 14.69 -16.15
CA CYS A 33 3.68 13.72 -15.17
C CYS A 33 3.42 14.34 -13.79
N LEU A 34 4.25 15.31 -13.39
CA LEU A 34 4.05 16.03 -12.13
C LEU A 34 2.75 16.84 -12.15
N LEU A 35 2.49 17.57 -13.24
CA LEU A 35 1.24 18.31 -13.42
C LEU A 35 0.04 17.37 -13.40
N GLU A 36 0.12 16.24 -14.09
CA GLU A 36 -0.96 15.24 -14.10
C GLU A 36 -1.24 14.65 -12.70
N ALA A 37 -0.20 14.49 -11.87
CA ALA A 37 -0.34 13.98 -10.51
C ALA A 37 -0.86 15.03 -9.50
N THR A 38 -0.77 16.32 -9.82
CA THR A 38 -1.01 17.41 -8.85
C THR A 38 -2.13 18.37 -9.24
N VAL A 39 -2.49 18.46 -10.52
CA VAL A 39 -3.47 19.40 -11.06
C VAL A 39 -4.54 18.68 -11.87
N GLY A 40 -5.77 19.21 -11.83
CA GLY A 40 -6.89 18.75 -12.65
C GLY A 40 -7.63 17.54 -12.10
N GLU A 41 -8.50 16.97 -12.93
CA GLU A 41 -9.42 15.89 -12.54
C GLU A 41 -8.68 14.63 -12.10
N LYS A 42 -7.61 14.26 -12.82
CA LYS A 42 -6.81 13.08 -12.48
C LYS A 42 -6.16 13.20 -11.11
N ALA A 43 -5.63 14.36 -10.74
CA ALA A 43 -5.08 14.58 -9.40
C ALA A 43 -6.17 14.44 -8.31
N ALA A 44 -7.39 14.90 -8.57
CA ALA A 44 -8.51 14.73 -7.65
C ALA A 44 -8.91 13.25 -7.49
N GLU A 45 -8.90 12.46 -8.57
CA GLU A 45 -9.15 11.02 -8.53
C GLU A 45 -8.08 10.27 -7.73
N LEU A 46 -6.79 10.55 -7.99
CA LEU A 46 -5.67 9.95 -7.25
C LEU A 46 -5.80 10.24 -5.76
N LYS A 47 -6.13 11.48 -5.39
CA LYS A 47 -6.36 11.89 -3.99
C LYS A 47 -7.55 11.17 -3.36
N LYS A 48 -8.66 11.02 -4.09
CA LYS A 48 -9.84 10.29 -3.62
C LYS A 48 -9.51 8.82 -3.35
N ASN A 49 -8.78 8.17 -4.25
CA ASN A 49 -8.32 6.80 -4.06
C ASN A 49 -7.38 6.67 -2.86
N ALA A 50 -6.42 7.59 -2.71
CA ALA A 50 -5.52 7.62 -1.56
C ALA A 50 -6.27 7.73 -0.23
N LEU A 51 -7.28 8.61 -0.16
CA LEU A 51 -8.13 8.75 1.03
C LEU A 51 -8.96 7.49 1.32
N LYS A 52 -9.48 6.82 0.29
CA LYS A 52 -10.20 5.55 0.44
C LYS A 52 -9.28 4.49 1.06
N TRP A 53 -8.08 4.32 0.52
CA TRP A 53 -7.12 3.34 1.02
C TRP A 53 -6.60 3.69 2.42
N LYS A 54 -6.39 4.98 2.71
CA LYS A 54 -6.07 5.46 4.06
C LYS A 54 -7.13 5.01 5.07
N LYS A 55 -8.40 5.30 4.79
CA LYS A 55 -9.51 4.90 5.68
C LYS A 55 -9.60 3.39 5.88
N ALA A 56 -9.41 2.62 4.80
CA ALA A 56 -9.42 1.16 4.87
C ALA A 56 -8.27 0.61 5.72
N ALA A 57 -7.07 1.18 5.57
CA ALA A 57 -5.91 0.80 6.36
C ALA A 57 -6.11 1.15 7.84
N GLU A 58 -6.58 2.37 8.15
CA GLU A 58 -6.91 2.80 9.51
C GLU A 58 -7.95 1.87 10.17
N ALA A 59 -9.01 1.49 9.45
CA ALA A 59 -10.02 0.57 9.96
C ALA A 59 -9.50 -0.86 10.17
N ALA A 60 -8.56 -1.32 9.34
CA ALA A 60 -7.98 -2.65 9.47
C ALA A 60 -7.10 -2.78 10.72
N VAL A 61 -6.39 -1.71 11.11
CA VAL A 61 -5.45 -1.70 12.25
C VAL A 61 -6.04 -1.14 13.54
N ALA A 62 -7.24 -0.54 13.49
CA ALA A 62 -7.96 -0.11 14.69
C ALA A 62 -8.31 -1.31 15.58
N GLU A 63 -8.62 -1.05 16.85
CA GLU A 63 -9.06 -2.07 17.81
C GLU A 63 -10.26 -2.86 17.28
N GLY A 64 -10.16 -4.19 17.29
CA GLY A 64 -11.15 -5.08 16.70
C GLY A 64 -11.18 -5.06 15.16
N GLY A 65 -10.21 -4.42 14.51
CA GLY A 65 -10.01 -4.42 13.06
C GLY A 65 -9.50 -5.76 12.55
N SER A 66 -9.50 -5.94 11.23
CA SER A 66 -9.10 -7.22 10.63
C SER A 66 -7.63 -7.56 10.84
N SER A 67 -6.74 -6.58 10.75
CA SER A 67 -5.31 -6.78 11.00
C SER A 67 -5.01 -6.96 12.48
N ASP A 68 -5.74 -6.25 13.35
CA ASP A 68 -5.64 -6.37 14.80
C ASP A 68 -5.96 -7.80 15.25
N ARG A 69 -7.16 -8.29 14.90
CA ARG A 69 -7.59 -9.68 15.17
C ARG A 69 -6.64 -10.72 14.60
N ASN A 70 -6.15 -10.52 13.38
CA ASN A 70 -5.23 -11.47 12.76
C ASN A 70 -3.89 -11.56 13.52
N ILE A 71 -3.41 -10.44 14.10
CA ILE A 71 -2.21 -10.44 14.94
C ILE A 71 -2.50 -11.11 16.29
N GLU A 72 -3.66 -10.85 16.90
CA GLU A 72 -4.08 -11.52 18.13
C GLU A 72 -4.11 -13.05 17.95
N GLU A 73 -4.79 -13.54 16.90
CA GLU A 73 -4.86 -14.97 16.55
C GLU A 73 -3.46 -15.57 16.36
N PHE A 74 -2.57 -14.86 15.66
CA PHE A 74 -1.18 -15.29 15.49
C PHE A 74 -0.44 -15.43 16.82
N VAL A 75 -0.58 -14.44 17.72
CA VAL A 75 0.06 -14.46 19.04
C VAL A 75 -0.51 -15.59 19.91
N GLU A 76 -1.81 -15.82 19.86
CA GLU A 76 -2.45 -16.94 20.57
C GLU A 76 -1.93 -18.30 20.11
N GLU A 77 -1.80 -18.49 18.79
CA GLU A 77 -1.27 -19.72 18.22
C GLU A 77 0.20 -19.95 18.64
N VAL A 78 1.03 -18.89 18.63
CA VAL A 78 2.41 -18.97 19.12
C VAL A 78 2.45 -19.35 20.61
N ARG A 79 1.60 -18.72 21.44
CA ARG A 79 1.48 -19.07 22.87
C ARG A 79 1.08 -20.53 23.05
N ARG A 80 0.10 -21.02 22.30
CA ARG A 80 -0.35 -22.41 22.35
C ARG A 80 0.79 -23.38 22.05
N ARG A 81 1.56 -23.14 20.97
CA ARG A 81 2.71 -23.97 20.60
C ARG A 81 3.81 -23.97 21.66
N SER A 82 4.08 -22.81 22.27
CA SER A 82 5.12 -22.69 23.31
C SER A 82 4.80 -23.48 24.60
N ARG A 83 3.50 -23.65 24.92
CA ARG A 83 3.04 -24.45 26.06
C ARG A 83 3.16 -25.95 25.80
N VAL A 84 2.96 -26.38 24.55
CA VAL A 84 3.15 -27.79 24.14
C VAL A 84 4.63 -28.18 24.18
N THR A 85 5.55 -27.23 23.94
CA THR A 85 7.01 -27.48 23.93
C THR A 85 7.68 -27.36 25.30
N ARG A 86 6.96 -27.12 26.39
CA ARG A 86 7.49 -27.34 27.74
C ARG A 86 7.09 -28.74 28.18
N PRO A 87 7.98 -29.76 28.11
CA PRO A 87 7.72 -30.99 28.84
C PRO A 87 7.58 -30.61 30.31
N GLY A 88 6.50 -31.07 30.94
CA GLY A 88 6.39 -31.04 32.39
C GLY A 88 7.64 -31.69 33.00
N PHE A 89 8.14 -31.10 34.09
CA PHE A 89 8.94 -31.86 35.04
C PHE A 89 8.10 -33.03 35.59
#